data_AF-A0A925GMM9-F1
#
_entry.id   AF-A0A925GMM9-F1
#
_cell.length_a   1.000
_cell.length_b   1.000
_cell.length_c   1.000
_cell.angle_alpha   90.00
_cell.angle_beta   90.00
_cell.angle_gamma   90.00
#
_symmetry.space_group_name_H-M   'P 1'
#
loop_
_entity.id
_entity.type
_entity.pdbx_description
1 polymer ?
#
loop_
_entity_poly.entity_id
_entity_poly.type
_entity_poly.pdbx_seq_one_letter_code
_entity_poly.pdbx_strand_id
1 'polypeptide(L)'
;KQFSLLPDYRAVFETKNSAESIFEVQFDAVNSNSLSFFFYPTNLGGRNEVGPRGIGSNLEAAYEAGDRRKNASISPRVVVDGRTIPEGIGIKYYRPGTGEDNVRVIRLAEMYLTGAEALAQLDNIPGSLALLNEVRQRAGLPAILAAGVADKSALLDRIANERRVELAMEGHRWFDLIRTGKAQSVLGITDPNKLLFPIPQRETINNPVIGQNPGY
;
A
#
# COMPACT_ATOMS: atom_id res chain seq x y z
N LYS A 1 -10.53 -8.99 21.46
CA LYS A 1 -9.32 -9.54 20.80
C LYS A 1 -8.21 -8.52 20.97
N GLN A 2 -7.02 -8.94 21.38
CA GLN A 2 -5.83 -8.07 21.34
C GLN A 2 -5.22 -8.19 19.94
N PHE A 3 -4.99 -7.06 19.25
CA PHE A 3 -4.35 -7.04 17.94
C PHE A 3 -2.83 -7.11 18.10
N SER A 4 -2.14 -7.74 17.15
CA SER A 4 -0.67 -7.84 17.11
C SER A 4 -0.15 -7.86 15.68
N LEU A 5 1.05 -7.33 15.45
CA LEU A 5 1.74 -7.54 14.17
C LEU A 5 2.03 -9.03 14.01
N LEU A 6 1.79 -9.57 12.82
CA LEU A 6 2.24 -10.93 12.53
C LEU A 6 3.76 -10.92 12.29
N PRO A 7 4.51 -11.90 12.84
CA PRO A 7 5.95 -11.99 12.65
C PRO A 7 6.34 -12.10 11.18
N ASP A 8 5.55 -12.83 10.40
CA ASP A 8 5.69 -12.90 8.94
C ASP A 8 4.70 -11.95 8.26
N TYR A 9 5.24 -11.05 7.45
CA TYR A 9 4.45 -10.13 6.63
C TYR A 9 3.54 -10.86 5.65
N ARG A 10 4.00 -11.98 5.07
CA ARG A 10 3.23 -12.72 4.07
C ARG A 10 1.95 -13.30 4.68
N ALA A 11 2.05 -13.82 5.90
CA ALA A 11 0.92 -14.39 6.64
C ALA A 11 -0.27 -13.41 6.82
N VAL A 12 -0.03 -12.09 6.75
CA VAL A 12 -1.08 -11.06 6.81
C VAL A 12 -2.11 -11.24 5.69
N PHE A 13 -1.67 -11.66 4.51
CA PHE A 13 -2.51 -11.81 3.32
C PHE A 13 -3.01 -13.25 3.12
N GLU A 14 -2.35 -14.22 3.74
CA GLU A 14 -2.74 -15.64 3.67
C GLU A 14 -3.80 -16.02 4.70
N THR A 15 -3.77 -15.38 5.88
CA THR A 15 -4.67 -15.66 7.01
C THR A 15 -5.82 -14.66 7.06
N LYS A 16 -7.05 -15.12 6.81
CA LYS A 16 -8.27 -14.32 7.01
C LYS A 16 -8.48 -14.05 8.50
N ASN A 17 -8.96 -12.86 8.85
CA ASN A 17 -9.27 -12.44 10.23
C ASN A 17 -8.10 -12.62 11.21
N SER A 18 -6.88 -12.38 10.74
CA SER A 18 -5.66 -12.52 11.53
C SER A 18 -5.60 -11.53 12.70
N ALA A 19 -4.67 -11.73 13.62
CA ALA A 19 -4.46 -10.81 14.74
C ALA A 19 -4.00 -9.40 14.31
N GLU A 20 -3.50 -9.22 13.08
CA GLU A 20 -3.12 -7.90 12.55
C GLU A 20 -4.30 -7.19 11.88
N SER A 21 -5.35 -7.92 11.50
CA SER A 21 -6.50 -7.38 10.77
C SER A 21 -7.53 -6.77 11.73
N ILE A 22 -7.81 -5.47 11.56
CA ILE A 22 -8.82 -4.74 12.35
C ILE A 22 -10.16 -4.74 11.61
N PHE A 23 -10.13 -4.44 10.32
CA PHE A 23 -11.30 -4.52 9.43
C PHE A 23 -10.90 -5.07 8.07
N GLU A 24 -11.64 -6.07 7.60
CA GLU A 24 -11.43 -6.69 6.30
C GLU A 24 -12.74 -7.06 5.61
N VAL A 25 -12.79 -6.81 4.29
CA VAL A 25 -13.87 -7.29 3.43
C VAL A 25 -13.61 -8.76 3.13
N GLN A 26 -14.61 -9.59 3.42
CA GLN A 26 -14.54 -11.04 3.25
C GLN A 26 -14.83 -11.43 1.80
N PHE A 27 -14.01 -12.32 1.26
CA PHE A 27 -14.25 -12.98 -0.01
C PHE A 27 -14.11 -14.50 0.15
N ASP A 28 -14.86 -15.25 -0.65
CA ASP A 28 -14.83 -16.70 -0.72
C ASP A 28 -15.04 -17.15 -2.16
N ALA A 29 -15.10 -18.46 -2.41
CA ALA A 29 -15.22 -19.00 -3.76
C ALA A 29 -16.55 -18.63 -4.46
N VAL A 30 -17.57 -18.21 -3.71
CA VAL A 30 -18.88 -17.77 -4.23
C VAL A 30 -18.92 -16.25 -4.38
N ASN A 31 -18.39 -15.53 -3.39
CA ASN A 31 -18.29 -14.08 -3.36
C ASN A 31 -16.82 -13.68 -3.52
N SER A 32 -16.33 -13.72 -4.75
CA SER A 32 -14.92 -13.46 -5.07
C SER A 32 -14.66 -12.00 -5.48
N ASN A 33 -13.40 -11.60 -5.50
CA ASN A 33 -12.95 -10.34 -6.09
C ASN A 33 -11.94 -10.54 -7.22
N SER A 34 -11.62 -9.45 -7.91
CA SER A 34 -10.70 -9.44 -9.05
C SER A 34 -9.35 -8.78 -8.75
N LEU A 35 -8.95 -8.59 -7.49
CA LEU A 35 -7.70 -7.90 -7.17
C LEU A 35 -6.49 -8.62 -7.77
N SER A 36 -6.29 -9.88 -7.41
CA SER A 36 -5.19 -10.72 -7.94
C SER A 36 -5.27 -10.85 -9.47
N PHE A 37 -6.48 -10.90 -10.03
CA PHE A 37 -6.71 -10.88 -11.48
C PHE A 37 -6.12 -9.62 -12.15
N PHE A 38 -6.28 -8.43 -11.57
CA PHE A 38 -5.70 -7.20 -12.13
C PHE A 38 -4.17 -7.14 -12.01
N PHE A 39 -3.57 -7.80 -11.01
CA PHE A 39 -2.12 -7.83 -10.81
C PHE A 39 -1.40 -8.87 -11.66
N TYR A 40 -2.00 -10.02 -11.91
CA TYR A 40 -1.32 -11.16 -12.57
C TYR A 40 -1.34 -11.02 -14.10
N PRO A 41 -0.35 -11.56 -14.83
CA PRO A 41 -0.33 -11.56 -16.29
C PRO A 41 -1.35 -12.53 -16.91
N THR A 42 -1.67 -12.31 -18.19
CA THR A 42 -2.72 -13.05 -18.93
C THR A 42 -2.48 -14.54 -19.02
N ASN A 43 -1.24 -14.97 -19.22
CA ASN A 43 -0.89 -16.39 -19.22
C ASN A 43 -1.05 -17.07 -17.84
N LEU A 44 -1.30 -16.29 -16.78
CA LEU A 44 -1.56 -16.74 -15.42
C LEU A 44 -3.00 -16.45 -14.96
N GLY A 45 -3.90 -16.13 -15.90
CA GLY A 45 -5.30 -15.88 -15.63
C GLY A 45 -5.61 -14.47 -15.12
N GLY A 46 -4.71 -13.50 -15.31
CA GLY A 46 -4.96 -12.09 -14.98
C GLY A 46 -4.90 -11.14 -16.18
N ARG A 47 -4.77 -9.84 -15.92
CA ARG A 47 -4.61 -8.80 -16.98
C ARG A 47 -3.38 -7.90 -16.82
N ASN A 48 -2.71 -7.92 -15.67
CA ASN A 48 -1.54 -7.08 -15.36
C ASN A 48 -1.78 -5.59 -15.69
N GLU A 49 -2.98 -5.09 -15.35
CA GLU A 49 -3.39 -3.70 -15.57
C GLU A 49 -2.90 -2.78 -14.46
N VAL A 50 -2.71 -3.35 -13.28
CA VAL A 50 -2.21 -2.66 -12.10
C VAL A 50 -1.01 -3.46 -11.60
N GLY A 51 0.10 -2.77 -11.32
CA GLY A 51 1.31 -3.47 -10.92
C GLY A 51 2.35 -2.56 -10.28
N PRO A 52 3.39 -3.14 -9.69
CA PRO A 52 4.47 -2.38 -9.08
C PRO A 52 5.39 -1.73 -10.14
N ARG A 53 5.34 -2.21 -11.39
CA ARG A 53 6.02 -1.63 -12.56
C ARG A 53 4.99 -0.90 -13.45
N GLY A 54 5.37 0.27 -13.96
CA GLY A 54 4.53 1.11 -14.79
C GLY A 54 5.15 2.49 -14.97
N ILE A 55 4.58 3.31 -15.85
CA ILE A 55 5.06 4.69 -16.06
C ILE A 55 5.03 5.43 -14.71
N GLY A 56 6.19 5.96 -14.30
CA GLY A 56 6.34 6.71 -13.05
C GLY A 56 6.42 5.86 -11.77
N SER A 57 6.29 4.53 -11.83
CA SER A 57 6.44 3.70 -10.62
C SER A 57 7.91 3.38 -10.35
N ASN A 58 8.36 3.72 -9.14
CA ASN A 58 9.64 3.31 -8.56
C ASN A 58 9.46 2.48 -7.28
N LEU A 59 8.36 1.73 -7.15
CA LEU A 59 8.04 0.98 -5.93
C LEU A 59 9.12 -0.05 -5.56
N GLU A 60 9.66 -0.78 -6.54
CA GLU A 60 10.73 -1.77 -6.26
C GLU A 60 12.00 -1.14 -5.66
N ALA A 61 12.31 0.09 -6.07
CA ALA A 61 13.46 0.85 -5.58
C ALA A 61 13.18 1.52 -4.21
N ALA A 62 11.92 1.57 -3.77
CA ALA A 62 11.55 2.13 -2.47
C ALA A 62 11.84 1.16 -1.30
N TYR A 63 11.95 -0.14 -1.60
CA TYR A 63 12.35 -1.16 -0.62
C TYR A 63 13.85 -1.06 -0.33
N GLU A 64 14.18 -1.02 0.96
CA GLU A 64 15.57 -1.08 1.42
C GLU A 64 16.18 -2.47 1.18
N ALA A 65 17.51 -2.54 1.08
CA ALA A 65 18.21 -3.81 0.97
C ALA A 65 17.92 -4.68 2.20
N GLY A 66 17.53 -5.94 1.97
CA GLY A 66 17.17 -6.88 3.04
C GLY A 66 15.71 -6.79 3.52
N ASP A 67 14.91 -5.86 2.99
CA ASP A 67 13.49 -5.78 3.33
C ASP A 67 12.72 -7.03 2.86
N ARG A 68 12.22 -7.80 3.83
CA ARG A 68 11.51 -9.07 3.58
C ARG A 68 10.20 -8.88 2.82
N ARG A 69 9.60 -7.69 2.88
CA ARG A 69 8.31 -7.38 2.24
C ARG A 69 8.41 -7.30 0.73
N LYS A 70 9.60 -6.99 0.18
CA LYS A 70 9.81 -6.87 -1.27
C LYS A 70 9.38 -8.15 -1.97
N ASN A 71 9.95 -9.29 -1.58
CA ASN A 71 9.66 -10.58 -2.22
C ASN A 71 8.29 -11.16 -1.86
N ALA A 72 7.65 -10.68 -0.78
CA ALA A 72 6.28 -11.03 -0.43
C ALA A 72 5.23 -10.21 -1.21
N SER A 73 5.62 -9.03 -1.72
CA SER A 73 4.75 -8.10 -2.44
C SER A 73 4.96 -8.19 -3.95
N ILE A 74 6.20 -8.36 -4.41
CA ILE A 74 6.61 -8.29 -5.79
C ILE A 74 7.41 -9.55 -6.11
N SER A 75 7.01 -10.26 -7.16
CA SER A 75 7.64 -11.50 -7.59
C SER A 75 9.13 -11.26 -7.90
N PRO A 76 10.06 -11.98 -7.24
CA PRO A 76 11.47 -12.05 -7.66
C PRO A 76 11.68 -13.09 -8.77
N ARG A 77 10.64 -13.39 -9.55
CA ARG A 77 10.49 -14.59 -10.41
C ARG A 77 10.31 -15.87 -9.60
N VAL A 78 9.09 -16.17 -9.19
CA VAL A 78 8.73 -17.36 -8.41
C VAL A 78 7.82 -18.32 -9.18
N VAL A 79 7.75 -19.56 -8.73
CA VAL A 79 6.77 -20.55 -9.21
C VAL A 79 5.72 -20.73 -8.12
N VAL A 80 4.44 -20.48 -8.45
CA VAL A 80 3.29 -20.72 -7.57
C VAL A 80 2.34 -21.66 -8.30
N ASP A 81 1.96 -22.77 -7.68
CA ASP A 81 1.07 -23.80 -8.26
C ASP A 81 1.48 -24.25 -9.68
N GLY A 82 2.79 -24.50 -9.87
CA GLY A 82 3.36 -24.95 -11.15
C GLY A 82 3.45 -23.86 -12.22
N ARG A 83 3.12 -22.62 -11.90
CA ARG A 83 3.14 -21.49 -12.84
C ARG A 83 4.26 -20.50 -12.50
N THR A 84 5.10 -20.19 -13.50
CA THR A 84 6.14 -19.16 -13.34
C THR A 84 5.55 -17.77 -13.40
N ILE A 85 5.65 -17.03 -12.31
CA ILE A 85 5.33 -15.61 -12.22
C ILE A 85 6.58 -14.81 -12.60
N PRO A 86 6.55 -13.96 -13.65
CA PRO A 86 7.68 -13.12 -14.02
C PRO A 86 8.14 -12.21 -12.87
N GLU A 87 9.38 -11.71 -12.96
CA GLU A 87 9.87 -10.70 -12.03
C GLU A 87 9.06 -9.40 -12.18
N GLY A 88 8.77 -8.72 -11.06
CA GLY A 88 8.10 -7.42 -11.08
C GLY A 88 6.58 -7.49 -11.15
N ILE A 89 5.99 -8.67 -11.01
CA ILE A 89 4.54 -8.83 -10.88
C ILE A 89 4.13 -8.67 -9.42
N GLY A 90 3.01 -7.97 -9.17
CA GLY A 90 2.42 -7.87 -7.84
C GLY A 90 1.85 -9.22 -7.40
N ILE A 91 2.31 -9.74 -6.26
CA ILE A 91 1.93 -11.07 -5.74
C ILE A 91 1.38 -11.02 -4.30
N LYS A 92 1.14 -9.82 -3.77
CA LYS A 92 0.56 -9.65 -2.43
C LYS A 92 -0.80 -10.35 -2.31
N TYR A 93 -1.68 -10.13 -3.29
CA TYR A 93 -2.89 -10.92 -3.51
C TYR A 93 -2.57 -12.03 -4.50
N TYR A 94 -2.76 -13.29 -4.12
CA TYR A 94 -2.08 -14.42 -4.75
C TYR A 94 -3.02 -15.53 -5.23
N ARG A 95 -4.33 -15.33 -5.14
CA ARG A 95 -5.34 -16.29 -5.58
C ARG A 95 -6.06 -15.80 -6.85
N PRO A 96 -5.39 -15.65 -8.01
CA PRO A 96 -6.03 -15.17 -9.25
C PRO A 96 -7.08 -16.14 -9.80
N GLY A 97 -7.01 -17.43 -9.43
CA GLY A 97 -7.98 -18.44 -9.88
C GLY A 97 -9.28 -18.46 -9.09
N THR A 98 -9.24 -18.15 -7.79
CA THR A 98 -10.44 -18.21 -6.93
C THR A 98 -10.94 -16.84 -6.48
N GLY A 99 -10.09 -15.81 -6.47
CA GLY A 99 -10.47 -14.45 -6.06
C GLY A 99 -10.85 -14.34 -4.58
N GLU A 100 -10.34 -15.23 -3.74
CA GLU A 100 -10.71 -15.35 -2.31
C GLU A 100 -9.88 -14.49 -1.36
N ASP A 101 -8.99 -13.65 -1.90
CA ASP A 101 -8.13 -12.82 -1.07
C ASP A 101 -8.94 -11.71 -0.39
N ASN A 102 -9.03 -11.74 0.95
CA ASN A 102 -9.69 -10.69 1.70
C ASN A 102 -9.00 -9.32 1.50
N VAL A 103 -9.78 -8.25 1.43
CA VAL A 103 -9.25 -6.88 1.38
C VAL A 103 -9.10 -6.37 2.78
N ARG A 104 -7.86 -6.09 3.20
CA ARG A 104 -7.60 -5.44 4.49
C ARG A 104 -7.87 -3.95 4.32
N VAL A 105 -8.90 -3.47 5.00
CA VAL A 105 -9.30 -2.06 4.96
C VAL A 105 -8.58 -1.29 6.07
N ILE A 106 -8.45 -1.91 7.25
CA ILE A 106 -7.68 -1.38 8.38
C ILE A 106 -6.90 -2.53 9.00
N ARG A 107 -5.59 -2.32 9.22
CA ARG A 107 -4.73 -3.28 9.91
C ARG A 107 -3.72 -2.59 10.82
N LEU A 108 -3.18 -3.34 11.78
CA LEU A 108 -2.41 -2.76 12.87
C LEU A 108 -1.16 -2.00 12.41
N ALA A 109 -0.44 -2.47 11.39
CA ALA A 109 0.74 -1.73 10.88
C ALA A 109 0.38 -0.34 10.34
N GLU A 110 -0.81 -0.18 9.74
CA GLU A 110 -1.30 1.15 9.33
C GLU A 110 -1.50 2.06 10.55
N MET A 111 -2.02 1.51 11.66
CA MET A 111 -2.23 2.26 12.90
C MET A 111 -0.90 2.67 13.54
N TYR A 112 0.10 1.78 13.55
CA TYR A 112 1.47 2.13 13.97
C TYR A 112 2.02 3.30 13.15
N LEU A 113 1.92 3.25 11.83
CA LEU A 113 2.49 4.28 10.97
C LEU A 113 1.70 5.59 11.01
N THR A 114 0.38 5.52 11.17
CA THR A 114 -0.47 6.71 11.37
C THR A 114 -0.16 7.37 12.71
N GLY A 115 0.01 6.58 13.78
CA GLY A 115 0.48 7.05 15.08
C GLY A 115 1.89 7.64 15.02
N ALA A 116 2.82 6.99 14.31
CA ALA A 116 4.18 7.48 14.13
C ALA A 116 4.18 8.86 13.45
N GLU A 117 3.37 9.02 12.40
CA GLU A 117 3.23 10.30 11.70
C GLU A 117 2.64 11.38 12.62
N ALA A 118 1.56 11.06 13.35
CA ALA A 118 0.96 12.00 14.29
C ALA A 118 1.94 12.44 15.39
N LEU A 119 2.71 11.51 15.96
CA LEU A 119 3.73 11.82 16.96
C LEU A 119 4.86 12.68 16.40
N ALA A 120 5.30 12.44 15.17
CA ALA A 120 6.26 13.32 14.50
C ALA A 120 5.68 14.73 14.32
N GLN A 121 4.40 14.86 13.95
CA GLN A 121 3.72 16.15 13.82
C GLN A 121 3.61 16.90 15.15
N LEU A 122 3.48 16.19 16.27
CA LEU A 122 3.49 16.74 17.63
C LEU A 122 4.90 16.91 18.23
N ASP A 123 5.95 16.79 17.41
CA ASP A 123 7.36 16.91 17.80
C ASP A 123 7.82 15.88 18.84
N ASN A 124 7.06 14.79 19.04
CA ASN A 124 7.45 13.63 19.84
C ASN A 124 8.26 12.63 19.00
N ILE A 125 9.52 13.00 18.73
CA ILE A 125 10.45 12.20 17.93
C ILE A 125 10.69 10.80 18.53
N PRO A 126 10.96 10.63 19.85
CA PRO A 126 11.18 9.30 20.42
C PRO A 126 9.98 8.37 20.27
N GLY A 127 8.76 8.86 20.53
CA GLY A 127 7.55 8.07 20.38
C GLY A 127 7.23 7.73 18.93
N SER A 128 7.47 8.67 18.01
CA SER A 128 7.33 8.42 16.57
C SER A 128 8.27 7.30 16.08
N LEU A 129 9.55 7.38 16.47
CA LEU A 129 10.55 6.36 16.13
C LEU A 129 10.22 4.99 16.73
N ALA A 130 9.68 4.95 17.95
CA ALA A 130 9.25 3.69 18.56
C ALA A 130 8.20 2.99 17.68
N LEU A 131 7.13 3.68 17.29
CA LEU A 131 6.06 3.10 16.45
C LEU A 131 6.54 2.75 15.03
N LEU A 132 7.39 3.59 14.44
CA LEU A 132 8.00 3.31 13.12
C LEU A 132 8.86 2.03 13.18
N ASN A 133 9.65 1.88 14.23
CA ASN A 133 10.59 0.77 14.36
C ASN A 133 9.92 -0.57 14.61
N GLU A 134 8.71 -0.62 15.20
CA GLU A 134 7.91 -1.86 15.30
C GLU A 134 7.67 -2.49 13.91
N VAL A 135 7.26 -1.67 12.94
CA VAL A 135 7.00 -2.12 11.56
C VAL A 135 8.29 -2.51 10.85
N ARG A 136 9.36 -1.73 11.03
CA ARG A 136 10.67 -1.98 10.41
C ARG A 136 11.31 -3.28 10.90
N GLN A 137 11.29 -3.51 12.20
CA GLN A 137 11.86 -4.71 12.81
C GLN A 137 11.12 -5.95 12.31
N ARG A 138 9.78 -5.92 12.19
CA ARG A 138 9.00 -6.98 11.54
C ARG A 138 9.47 -7.23 10.10
N ALA A 139 9.74 -6.17 9.35
CA ALA A 139 10.23 -6.26 7.98
C ALA A 139 11.68 -6.78 7.86
N GLY A 140 12.37 -7.02 8.98
CA GLY A 140 13.77 -7.44 9.01
C GLY A 140 14.76 -6.29 8.81
N LEU A 141 14.30 -5.05 8.93
CA LEU A 141 15.13 -3.85 8.78
C LEU A 141 15.67 -3.37 10.13
N PRO A 142 16.86 -2.75 10.15
CA PRO A 142 17.37 -2.12 11.36
C PRO A 142 16.47 -0.96 11.81
N ALA A 143 16.41 -0.78 13.12
CA ALA A 143 15.76 0.38 13.72
C ALA A 143 16.44 1.68 13.28
N ILE A 144 15.62 2.70 12.98
CA ILE A 144 16.10 4.07 12.79
C ILE A 144 16.30 4.68 14.17
N LEU A 145 17.51 5.18 14.41
CA LEU A 145 17.86 5.89 15.64
C LEU A 145 17.63 7.40 15.45
N ALA A 146 17.41 8.13 16.54
CA ALA A 146 17.25 9.58 16.51
C ALA A 146 18.44 10.29 15.84
N ALA A 147 19.67 9.79 16.05
CA ALA A 147 20.88 10.30 15.39
C ALA A 147 20.88 10.16 13.85
N GLY A 148 20.05 9.26 13.30
CA GLY A 148 19.88 9.06 11.86
C GLY A 148 18.77 9.91 11.22
N VAL A 149 18.17 10.81 12.00
CA VAL A 149 17.09 11.72 11.58
C VAL A 149 17.58 13.16 11.73
N ALA A 150 17.76 13.85 10.60
CA ALA A 150 18.28 15.22 10.60
C ALA A 150 17.29 16.22 11.22
N ASP A 151 16.01 16.09 10.87
CA ASP A 151 14.93 16.96 11.33
C ASP A 151 13.56 16.26 11.22
N LYS A 152 12.49 16.96 11.62
CA LYS A 152 11.10 16.50 11.51
C LYS A 152 10.71 16.14 10.08
N SER A 153 11.15 16.90 9.09
CA SER A 153 10.83 16.63 7.69
C SER A 153 11.44 15.31 7.24
N ALA A 154 12.71 15.07 7.58
CA ALA A 154 13.40 13.82 7.30
C ALA A 154 12.72 12.62 7.98
N LEU A 155 12.19 12.79 9.19
CA LEU A 155 11.39 11.74 9.84
C LEU A 155 10.08 11.47 9.11
N LEU A 156 9.34 12.52 8.73
CA LEU A 156 8.09 12.39 7.98
C LEU A 156 8.31 11.73 6.61
N ASP A 157 9.44 12.01 5.95
CA ASP A 157 9.82 11.33 4.70
C ASP A 157 10.12 9.84 4.92
N ARG A 158 10.81 9.49 6.02
CA ARG A 158 11.03 8.08 6.39
C ARG A 158 9.71 7.36 6.67
N ILE A 159 8.79 7.98 7.41
CA ILE A 159 7.46 7.44 7.67
C ILE A 159 6.65 7.29 6.38
N ALA A 160 6.71 8.28 5.48
CA ALA A 160 6.05 8.22 4.18
C ALA A 160 6.60 7.11 3.29
N ASN A 161 7.92 6.84 3.34
CA ASN A 161 8.50 5.69 2.65
C ASN A 161 8.05 4.38 3.28
N GLU A 162 8.07 4.28 4.62
CA GLU A 162 7.63 3.09 5.34
C GLU A 162 6.17 2.75 5.01
N ARG A 163 5.27 3.74 5.04
CA ARG A 163 3.87 3.58 4.62
C ARG A 163 3.76 3.06 3.19
N ARG A 164 4.58 3.60 2.28
CA ARG A 164 4.57 3.19 0.88
C ARG A 164 4.92 1.71 0.69
N VAL A 165 5.96 1.22 1.35
CA VAL A 165 6.43 -0.17 1.19
C VAL A 165 5.59 -1.15 2.01
N GLU A 166 5.13 -0.73 3.19
CA GLU A 166 4.27 -1.52 4.06
C GLU A 166 2.89 -1.75 3.44
N LEU A 167 2.27 -0.67 2.95
CA LEU A 167 0.90 -0.62 2.41
C LEU A 167 0.83 -0.70 0.88
N ALA A 168 1.89 -1.20 0.25
CA ALA A 168 1.99 -1.32 -1.20
C ALA A 168 0.80 -2.13 -1.77
N MET A 169 0.14 -1.63 -2.82
CA MET A 169 -1.03 -2.27 -3.45
C MET A 169 -2.29 -2.35 -2.57
N GLU A 170 -2.35 -1.67 -1.42
CA GLU A 170 -3.51 -1.64 -0.53
C GLU A 170 -4.34 -0.34 -0.68
N GLY A 171 -4.06 0.48 -1.70
CA GLY A 171 -4.86 1.68 -2.03
C GLY A 171 -4.49 2.97 -1.29
N HIS A 172 -3.48 2.96 -0.41
CA HIS A 172 -3.16 4.13 0.42
C HIS A 172 -2.36 5.24 -0.29
N ARG A 173 -1.49 4.88 -1.25
CA ARG A 173 -0.46 5.80 -1.77
C ARG A 173 -1.03 7.10 -2.34
N TRP A 174 -2.14 7.04 -3.07
CA TRP A 174 -2.79 8.22 -3.61
C TRP A 174 -3.24 9.17 -2.49
N PHE A 175 -4.01 8.65 -1.53
CA PHE A 175 -4.52 9.44 -0.42
C PHE A 175 -3.41 10.01 0.46
N ASP A 176 -2.34 9.25 0.70
CA ASP A 176 -1.15 9.73 1.42
C ASP A 176 -0.49 10.91 0.70
N LEU A 177 -0.37 10.86 -0.62
CA LEU A 177 0.23 11.95 -1.40
C LEU A 177 -0.67 13.18 -1.49
N ILE A 178 -1.99 13.00 -1.60
CA ILE A 178 -2.96 14.09 -1.65
C ILE A 178 -2.98 14.83 -0.31
N ARG A 179 -3.15 14.12 0.81
CA ARG A 179 -3.26 14.75 2.13
C ARG A 179 -1.97 15.44 2.59
N THR A 180 -0.81 15.01 2.07
CA THR A 180 0.49 15.62 2.37
C THR A 180 0.93 16.68 1.36
N GLY A 181 0.12 16.95 0.32
CA GLY A 181 0.47 17.89 -0.74
C GLY A 181 1.66 17.44 -1.62
N LYS A 182 2.03 16.16 -1.59
CA LYS A 182 3.19 15.61 -2.32
C LYS A 182 2.83 14.98 -3.67
N ALA A 183 1.54 14.92 -4.02
CA ALA A 183 1.10 14.27 -5.27
C ALA A 183 1.74 14.88 -6.52
N GLN A 184 1.76 16.20 -6.65
CA GLN A 184 2.33 16.86 -7.83
C GLN A 184 3.83 16.59 -7.99
N SER A 185 4.62 16.78 -6.93
CA SER A 185 6.07 16.61 -6.98
C SER A 185 6.49 15.15 -7.16
N VAL A 186 5.76 14.21 -6.54
CA VAL A 186 6.11 12.78 -6.59
C VAL A 186 5.62 12.11 -7.87
N LEU A 187 4.42 12.46 -8.35
CA LEU A 187 3.81 11.82 -9.53
C LEU A 187 4.01 12.61 -10.83
N GLY A 188 4.60 13.81 -10.76
CA GLY A 188 4.77 14.68 -11.91
C GLY A 188 3.46 15.27 -12.44
N ILE A 189 2.44 15.43 -11.58
CA ILE A 189 1.16 16.03 -11.96
C ILE A 189 1.35 17.54 -12.08
N THR A 190 1.31 18.04 -13.32
CA THR A 190 1.51 19.47 -13.62
C THR A 190 0.24 20.30 -13.44
N ASP A 191 -0.93 19.73 -13.72
CA ASP A 191 -2.22 20.40 -13.56
C ASP A 191 -2.83 20.09 -12.17
N PRO A 192 -2.93 21.08 -11.26
CA PRO A 192 -3.48 20.87 -9.92
C PRO A 192 -4.95 20.43 -9.93
N ASN A 193 -5.68 20.69 -11.02
CA ASN A 193 -7.06 20.22 -11.17
C ASN A 193 -7.14 18.67 -11.21
N LYS A 194 -6.07 18.00 -11.61
CA LYS A 194 -5.99 16.53 -11.69
C LYS A 194 -5.68 15.85 -10.34
N LEU A 195 -5.69 16.62 -9.25
CA LEU A 195 -5.64 16.09 -7.88
C LEU A 195 -7.02 15.62 -7.38
N LEU A 196 -8.10 16.01 -8.07
CA LEU A 196 -9.46 15.53 -7.82
C LEU A 196 -9.92 14.66 -8.99
N PHE A 197 -10.68 13.61 -8.70
CA PHE A 197 -11.33 12.82 -9.75
C PHE A 197 -12.50 13.60 -10.35
N PRO A 198 -12.80 13.41 -11.65
CA PRO A 198 -14.01 13.98 -12.23
C PRO A 198 -15.25 13.37 -11.59
N ILE A 199 -16.27 14.19 -11.39
CA ILE A 199 -17.62 13.71 -11.10
C ILE A 199 -18.12 12.96 -12.34
N PRO A 200 -18.67 11.74 -12.21
CA PRO A 200 -19.14 10.99 -13.36
C PRO A 200 -20.19 11.77 -14.16
N GLN A 201 -20.04 11.81 -15.49
CA GLN A 201 -20.87 12.64 -16.38
C GLN A 201 -22.37 12.39 -16.24
N ARG A 202 -22.77 11.13 -15.96
CA ARG A 202 -24.19 10.80 -15.74
C ARG A 202 -24.78 11.55 -14.53
N GLU A 203 -23.98 11.84 -13.49
CA GLU A 203 -24.44 12.52 -12.28
C GLU A 203 -24.68 14.01 -12.57
N THR A 204 -23.81 14.65 -13.37
CA THR A 204 -23.97 16.06 -13.76
C THR A 204 -25.12 16.27 -14.75
N ILE A 205 -25.41 15.28 -15.61
CA ILE A 205 -26.58 15.30 -16.50
C ILE A 205 -27.88 15.14 -15.71
N ASN A 206 -27.94 14.16 -14.79
CA ASN A 206 -29.17 13.84 -14.07
C ASN A 206 -29.49 14.82 -12.94
N ASN A 207 -28.47 15.48 -12.38
CA ASN A 207 -28.64 16.50 -11.35
C ASN A 207 -27.91 17.78 -11.76
N PRO A 208 -28.62 18.74 -12.41
CA PRO A 208 -28.00 19.95 -12.95
C PRO A 208 -27.50 20.92 -11.86
N VAL A 209 -27.76 20.64 -10.58
CA VAL A 209 -27.23 21.40 -9.45
C VAL A 209 -25.80 20.95 -9.09
N ILE A 210 -25.40 19.74 -9.52
CA ILE A 210 -24.04 19.22 -9.33
C ILE A 210 -23.18 19.73 -10.49
N GLY A 211 -22.34 20.73 -10.21
CA GLY A 211 -21.27 21.15 -11.11
C GLY A 211 -20.12 20.14 -11.18
N GLN A 212 -19.23 20.29 -12.15
CA GLN A 212 -18.01 19.49 -12.27
C GLN A 212 -16.89 20.06 -11.38
N ASN A 213 -15.94 19.22 -10.98
CA ASN A 213 -14.68 19.68 -10.39
C ASN A 213 -13.91 20.56 -11.40
N PRO A 214 -13.21 21.63 -10.95
CA PRO A 214 -12.44 22.47 -11.85
C PRO A 214 -11.52 21.67 -12.79
N GLY A 215 -11.44 22.08 -14.06
CA GLY A 215 -10.54 21.47 -15.06
C GLY A 215 -11.02 20.17 -15.73
N TYR A 216 -12.30 19.80 -15.57
CA TYR A 216 -12.94 18.65 -16.24
C TYR A 216 -14.22 19.03 -16.97
#